data_AF-A0A2N3B7Q6-F1
#
_entry.id   AF-A0A2N3B7Q6-F1
#
_cell.length_a   1.000
_cell.length_b   1.000
_cell.length_c   1.000
_cell.angle_alpha   90.00
_cell.angle_beta   90.00
_cell.angle_gamma   90.00
#
_symmetry.space_group_name_H-M   'P 1'
#
loop_
_entity.id
_entity.type
_entity.pdbx_description
1 polymer ?
#
loop_
_entity_poly.entity_id
_entity_poly.type
_entity_poly.pdbx_seq_one_letter_code
_entity_poly.pdbx_strand_id
1 'polypeptide(L)'
;MARTAPKITLSGSRDIPFDRLVLSQSNVRRVKAGVSIGELAEDIVRHTLLQSLNVRPVLDTEGQETGKFEIPAGGRRYRALELLVKQKRLAKDALVPCIVKPANDAVSGEEDSYVENVRREQLHPLDQFRAMQAMADKGDDIESIAANLMTTPAVVRQRLKLAAVSPKLHEIYAEDGMTL
;
A
#
# COMPACT_ATOMS: atom_id res chain seq x y z
N MET A 1 15.95 -10.24 39.84
CA MET A 1 14.58 -9.82 39.49
C MET A 1 14.52 -9.60 37.99
N ALA A 2 13.65 -10.31 37.27
CA ALA A 2 13.51 -10.14 35.82
C ALA A 2 12.87 -8.77 35.54
N ARG A 3 13.54 -7.91 34.77
CA ARG A 3 12.96 -6.65 34.30
C ARG A 3 11.91 -6.98 33.26
N THR A 4 10.65 -6.66 33.54
CA THR A 4 9.55 -6.78 32.58
C THR A 4 9.85 -5.86 31.39
N ALA A 5 9.74 -6.39 30.16
CA ALA A 5 9.94 -5.60 28.96
C ALA A 5 8.92 -4.45 28.88
N PRO A 6 9.32 -3.26 28.40
CA PRO A 6 8.43 -2.12 28.27
C PRO A 6 7.32 -2.41 27.25
N LYS A 7 6.09 -1.99 27.55
CA LYS A 7 4.95 -2.07 26.62
C LYS A 7 5.12 -1.02 25.52
N ILE A 8 4.86 -1.40 24.27
CA ILE A 8 4.83 -0.47 23.14
C ILE A 8 3.45 0.18 22.99
N THR A 9 3.40 1.40 22.45
CA THR A 9 2.16 2.09 22.06
C THR A 9 2.15 2.26 20.55
N LEU A 10 1.03 1.94 19.92
CA LEU A 10 0.86 2.09 18.47
C LEU A 10 0.37 3.50 18.13
N SER A 11 0.75 3.99 16.95
CA SER A 11 0.24 5.24 16.40
C SER A 11 -1.26 5.15 16.10
N GLY A 12 -2.00 6.22 16.42
CA GLY A 12 -3.44 6.28 16.21
C GLY A 12 -3.81 6.48 14.74
N SER A 13 -4.96 5.94 14.34
CA SER A 13 -5.60 6.23 13.06
C SER A 13 -6.42 7.52 13.14
N ARG A 14 -6.39 8.33 12.08
CA ARG A 14 -7.21 9.54 11.95
C ARG A 14 -7.48 9.86 10.49
N ASP A 15 -8.71 10.29 10.23
CA ASP A 15 -9.10 10.82 8.94
C ASP A 15 -8.68 12.28 8.82
N ILE A 16 -7.92 12.60 7.76
CA ILE A 16 -7.37 13.95 7.53
C ILE A 16 -7.83 14.45 6.17
N PRO A 17 -8.38 15.68 6.06
CA PRO A 17 -8.69 16.29 4.78
C PRO A 17 -7.49 16.30 3.84
N PHE A 18 -7.68 15.90 2.59
CA PHE A 18 -6.58 15.78 1.62
C PHE A 18 -5.83 17.10 1.41
N ASP A 19 -6.51 18.26 1.46
CA ASP A 19 -5.90 19.58 1.35
C ASP A 19 -4.98 19.99 2.52
N ARG A 20 -4.98 19.22 3.61
CA ARG A 20 -4.04 19.37 4.75
C ARG A 20 -2.83 18.45 4.64
N LEU A 21 -2.81 17.54 3.67
CA LEU A 21 -1.72 16.61 3.44
C LEU A 21 -0.68 17.22 2.50
N VAL A 22 0.59 17.10 2.84
CA VAL A 22 1.71 17.52 2.00
C VAL A 22 2.73 16.41 1.85
N LEU A 23 3.32 16.28 0.67
CA LEU A 23 4.37 15.28 0.46
C LEU A 23 5.66 15.72 1.17
N SER A 24 6.23 14.84 2.01
CA SER A 24 7.48 15.15 2.71
C SER A 24 8.69 15.08 1.78
N GLN A 25 9.71 15.89 2.06
CA GLN A 25 11.03 15.81 1.42
C GLN A 25 11.81 14.57 1.85
N SER A 26 11.43 13.95 2.98
CA SER A 26 12.05 12.73 3.52
C SER A 26 11.69 11.47 2.74
N ASN A 27 10.89 11.57 1.67
CA ASN A 27 10.55 10.43 0.83
C ASN A 27 11.78 9.94 0.05
N VAL A 28 12.29 8.77 0.42
CA VAL A 28 13.52 8.23 -0.18
C VAL A 28 13.32 7.65 -1.58
N ARG A 29 12.07 7.32 -1.98
CA ARG A 29 11.80 6.74 -3.30
C ARG A 29 11.80 7.82 -4.38
N ARG A 30 12.93 7.92 -5.11
CA ARG A 30 13.10 8.85 -6.25
C ARG A 30 12.86 8.20 -7.62
N VAL A 31 13.12 6.90 -7.75
CA VAL A 31 13.00 6.18 -9.02
C VAL A 31 11.55 5.74 -9.27
N LYS A 32 11.04 6.02 -10.47
CA LYS A 32 9.72 5.58 -10.93
C LYS A 32 9.81 4.12 -11.41
N ALA A 33 9.60 3.17 -10.51
CA ALA A 33 9.52 1.74 -10.83
C ALA A 33 8.20 1.12 -10.30
N GLY A 34 7.71 0.07 -10.98
CA GLY A 34 6.46 -0.62 -10.65
C GLY A 34 5.21 0.06 -11.24
N VAL A 35 4.04 -0.23 -10.66
CA VAL A 35 2.71 0.28 -11.07
C VAL A 35 2.73 1.80 -11.35
N SER A 36 2.06 2.27 -12.39
CA SER A 36 1.98 3.71 -12.67
C SER A 36 1.10 4.43 -11.62
N ILE A 37 1.19 5.76 -11.54
CA ILE A 37 0.28 6.54 -10.69
C ILE A 37 -1.17 6.47 -11.21
N GLY A 38 -1.35 6.35 -12.53
CA GLY A 38 -2.67 6.20 -13.15
C GLY A 38 -3.34 4.88 -12.77
N GLU A 39 -2.61 3.77 -12.91
CA GLU A 39 -3.11 2.46 -12.46
C GLU A 39 -3.42 2.46 -10.97
N LEU A 40 -2.55 3.03 -10.12
CA LEU A 40 -2.82 3.14 -8.68
C LEU A 40 -4.05 4.00 -8.36
N ALA A 41 -4.35 5.01 -9.19
CA ALA A 41 -5.55 5.83 -9.02
C ALA A 41 -6.82 5.04 -9.37
N GLU A 42 -6.82 4.26 -10.45
CA GLU A 42 -7.94 3.36 -10.77
C GLU A 42 -8.11 2.26 -9.72
N ASP A 43 -7.01 1.79 -9.12
CA ASP A 43 -7.03 0.80 -8.04
C ASP A 43 -7.74 1.37 -6.81
N ILE A 44 -7.42 2.61 -6.44
CA ILE A 44 -8.11 3.32 -5.36
C ILE A 44 -9.60 3.55 -5.68
N VAL A 45 -9.96 3.86 -6.93
CA VAL A 45 -11.38 4.04 -7.29
C VAL A 45 -12.15 2.73 -7.11
N ARG A 46 -11.53 1.60 -7.44
CA ARG A 46 -12.18 0.30 -7.39
C ARG A 46 -12.22 -0.31 -6.00
N HIS A 47 -11.10 -0.23 -5.28
CA HIS A 47 -10.85 -0.98 -4.05
C HIS A 47 -10.69 -0.09 -2.82
N THR A 48 -10.91 1.23 -2.96
CA THR A 48 -10.57 2.26 -1.96
C THR A 48 -9.08 2.27 -1.57
N LEU A 49 -8.70 3.13 -0.63
CA LEU A 49 -7.34 3.18 -0.11
C LEU A 49 -7.12 2.02 0.88
N LEU A 50 -6.67 0.86 0.37
CA LEU A 50 -6.42 -0.35 1.17
C LEU A 50 -5.30 -0.19 2.22
N GLN A 51 -4.38 0.74 2.01
CA GLN A 51 -3.29 1.02 2.95
C GLN A 51 -3.26 2.52 3.26
N SER A 52 -3.50 2.87 4.51
CA SER A 52 -3.46 4.24 5.03
C SER A 52 -2.12 4.92 4.79
N LEU A 53 -2.14 6.26 4.71
CA LEU A 53 -0.92 7.06 4.63
C LEU A 53 -0.26 7.16 6.00
N ASN A 54 1.07 7.10 6.06
CA ASN A 54 1.82 7.42 7.26
C ASN A 54 2.10 8.93 7.25
N VAL A 55 1.73 9.62 8.31
CA VAL A 55 1.82 11.08 8.37
C VAL A 55 2.39 11.59 9.69
N ARG A 56 2.98 12.78 9.65
CA ARG A 56 3.49 13.52 10.81
C ARG A 56 2.96 14.96 10.79
N PRO A 57 2.59 15.54 11.95
CA PRO A 57 2.24 16.95 12.02
C PRO A 57 3.41 17.83 11.56
N VAL A 58 3.11 18.84 10.75
CA VAL A 58 4.08 19.89 10.39
C VAL A 58 4.08 20.92 11.51
N LEU A 59 5.25 21.15 12.10
CA LEU A 59 5.45 22.18 13.11
C LEU A 59 5.87 23.50 12.47
N ASP A 60 5.47 24.62 13.07
CA ASP A 60 5.96 25.94 12.73
C ASP A 60 7.33 26.24 13.39
N THR A 61 7.83 27.47 13.21
CA THR A 61 9.11 27.92 13.79
C THR A 61 9.13 27.95 15.32
N GLU A 62 7.95 27.96 15.95
CA GLU A 62 7.78 27.96 17.40
C GLU A 62 7.52 26.55 17.95
N GLY A 63 7.49 25.52 17.08
CA GLY A 63 7.25 24.13 17.44
C GLY A 63 5.76 23.79 17.61
N GLN A 64 4.85 24.65 17.17
CA GLN A 64 3.40 24.43 17.27
C GLN A 64 2.87 23.73 16.01
N GLU A 65 1.84 22.90 16.15
CA GLU A 65 1.23 22.22 15.01
C GLU A 65 0.51 23.20 14.09
N THR A 66 0.89 23.23 12.81
CA THR A 66 0.28 24.09 11.79
C THR A 66 -1.10 23.61 11.31
N GLY A 67 -1.53 22.42 11.75
CA GLY A 67 -2.71 21.71 11.25
C GLY A 67 -2.49 21.02 9.89
N LYS A 68 -1.29 21.11 9.30
CA LYS A 68 -0.87 20.34 8.13
C LYS A 68 -0.10 19.09 8.54
N PHE A 69 -0.10 18.10 7.65
CA PHE A 69 0.55 16.81 7.87
C PHE A 69 1.44 16.45 6.70
N GLU A 70 2.70 16.15 6.97
CA GLU A 70 3.62 15.66 5.96
C GLU A 70 3.57 14.14 5.83
N ILE A 71 3.82 13.65 4.62
CA ILE A 71 3.76 12.23 4.26
C ILE A 71 5.17 11.73 3.94
N PRO A 72 5.92 11.18 4.93
CA PRO A 72 7.20 10.53 4.68
C PRO A 72 7.04 9.26 3.84
N ALA A 73 6.05 8.40 4.17
CA ALA A 73 5.80 7.13 3.50
C ALA A 73 4.40 7.08 2.87
N GLY A 74 4.28 6.49 1.68
CA GLY A 74 3.03 6.45 0.92
C GLY A 74 2.90 7.51 -0.19
N GLY A 75 3.99 8.15 -0.60
CA GLY A 75 3.97 9.22 -1.60
C GLY A 75 3.35 8.87 -2.97
N ARG A 76 3.35 7.59 -3.37
CA ARG A 76 2.65 7.14 -4.59
C ARG A 76 1.13 7.14 -4.42
N ARG A 77 0.64 6.68 -3.27
CA ARG A 77 -0.78 6.71 -2.90
C ARG A 77 -1.28 8.15 -2.80
N TYR A 78 -0.49 9.04 -2.18
CA TYR A 78 -0.78 10.47 -2.18
C TYR A 78 -0.89 11.05 -3.60
N ARG A 79 0.05 10.76 -4.50
CA ARG A 79 0.00 11.22 -5.89
C ARG A 79 -1.17 10.65 -6.69
N ALA A 80 -1.60 9.42 -6.40
CA ALA A 80 -2.79 8.83 -7.00
C ALA A 80 -4.07 9.55 -6.54
N LEU A 81 -4.18 9.85 -5.24
CA LEU A 81 -5.26 10.69 -4.70
C LEU A 81 -5.23 12.11 -5.31
N GLU A 82 -4.04 12.71 -5.43
CA GLU A 82 -3.85 14.01 -6.08
C GLU A 82 -4.34 13.99 -7.54
N LEU A 83 -4.05 12.92 -8.28
CA LEU A 83 -4.55 12.72 -9.63
C LEU A 83 -6.08 12.63 -9.65
N LEU A 84 -6.70 11.91 -8.73
CA LEU A 84 -8.16 11.81 -8.62
C LEU A 84 -8.81 13.17 -8.29
N VAL A 85 -8.19 13.98 -7.43
CA VAL A 85 -8.64 15.36 -7.15
C VAL A 85 -8.55 16.23 -8.41
N LYS A 86 -7.43 16.17 -9.14
CA LYS A 86 -7.25 16.89 -10.41
C LYS A 86 -8.28 16.48 -11.46
N GLN A 87 -8.64 15.19 -11.50
CA GLN A 87 -9.70 14.64 -12.35
C GLN A 87 -11.13 14.94 -11.85
N LYS A 88 -11.28 15.63 -10.70
CA LYS A 88 -12.57 15.88 -10.02
C LYS A 88 -13.33 14.61 -9.64
N ARG A 89 -12.63 13.48 -9.49
CA ARG A 89 -13.17 12.20 -9.02
C ARG A 89 -13.06 12.04 -7.50
N LEU A 90 -12.28 12.90 -6.84
CA LEU A 90 -12.17 13.00 -5.39
C LEU A 90 -12.29 14.47 -4.98
N ALA A 91 -13.03 14.75 -3.89
CA ALA A 91 -13.10 16.10 -3.35
C ALA A 91 -11.75 16.52 -2.76
N LYS A 92 -11.40 17.82 -2.88
CA LYS A 92 -10.12 18.34 -2.38
C LYS A 92 -9.96 18.23 -0.85
N ASP A 93 -11.08 18.20 -0.15
CA ASP A 93 -11.22 18.09 1.30
C ASP A 93 -11.70 16.69 1.73
N ALA A 94 -11.67 15.73 0.81
CA ALA A 94 -12.02 14.35 1.12
C ALA A 94 -11.16 13.84 2.29
N LEU A 95 -11.82 13.15 3.21
CA LEU A 95 -11.19 12.54 4.37
C LEU A 95 -10.34 11.34 3.94
N VAL A 96 -9.04 11.40 4.20
CA VAL A 96 -8.08 10.34 3.88
C VAL A 96 -7.66 9.62 5.16
N PRO A 97 -7.78 8.28 5.22
CA PRO A 97 -7.37 7.54 6.41
C PRO A 97 -5.84 7.54 6.54
N CYS A 98 -5.37 8.05 7.68
CA CYS A 98 -3.95 8.22 7.99
C CYS A 98 -3.60 7.53 9.31
N ILE A 99 -2.34 7.09 9.44
CA ILE A 99 -1.70 6.71 10.70
C ILE A 99 -0.79 7.86 11.10
N VAL A 100 -1.08 8.50 12.24
CA VAL A 100 -0.40 9.73 12.67
C VAL A 100 0.72 9.38 13.65
N LYS A 101 1.97 9.62 13.25
CA LYS A 101 3.11 9.57 14.16
C LYS A 101 3.33 10.94 14.83
N PRO A 102 3.85 10.97 16.07
CA PRO A 102 4.22 12.22 16.72
C PRO A 102 5.23 13.02 15.88
N ALA A 103 5.16 14.35 15.92
CA ALA A 103 6.15 15.20 15.25
C ALA A 103 7.57 14.95 15.79
N ASN A 104 7.70 14.74 17.10
CA ASN A 104 8.97 14.50 17.81
C ASN A 104 9.24 13.00 18.06
N ASP A 105 8.77 12.12 17.18
CA ASP A 105 9.08 10.69 17.27
C ASP A 105 10.60 10.47 17.15
N ALA A 106 11.14 9.53 17.93
CA ALA A 106 12.57 9.21 17.91
C ALA A 106 13.03 8.64 16.56
N VAL A 107 12.13 7.97 15.84
CA VAL A 107 12.36 7.52 14.46
C VAL A 107 12.18 8.70 13.53
N SER A 108 13.07 8.90 12.56
CA SER A 108 12.95 10.00 11.60
C SER A 108 11.94 9.70 10.48
N GLY A 109 11.50 10.73 9.74
CA GLY A 109 10.66 10.55 8.56
C GLY A 109 11.35 9.77 7.43
N GLU A 110 12.67 9.93 7.27
CA GLU A 110 13.48 9.19 6.29
C GLU A 110 13.51 7.70 6.63
N GLU A 111 13.64 7.36 7.90
CA GLU A 111 13.64 5.97 8.36
C GLU A 111 12.27 5.31 8.13
N ASP A 112 11.17 6.01 8.46
CA ASP A 112 9.81 5.53 8.13
C ASP A 112 9.67 5.28 6.63
N SER A 113 10.14 6.23 5.81
CA SER A 113 10.09 6.11 4.35
C SER A 113 10.93 4.92 3.86
N TYR A 114 12.12 4.69 4.43
CA TYR A 114 13.00 3.61 4.03
C TYR A 114 12.41 2.24 4.40
N VAL A 115 11.95 2.08 5.65
CA VAL A 115 11.41 0.83 6.16
C VAL A 115 10.15 0.41 5.41
N GLU A 116 9.23 1.33 5.10
CA GLU A 116 8.03 1.00 4.30
C GLU A 116 8.38 0.48 2.90
N ASN A 117 9.47 0.96 2.31
CA ASN A 117 9.89 0.54 0.98
C ASN A 117 10.62 -0.79 1.00
N VAL A 118 11.52 -1.01 1.97
CA VAL A 118 12.35 -2.22 2.04
C VAL A 118 11.57 -3.43 2.56
N ARG A 119 10.68 -3.23 3.53
CA ARG A 119 9.88 -4.34 4.10
C ARG A 119 8.63 -4.67 3.27
N ARG A 120 8.50 -4.10 2.08
CA ARG A 120 7.42 -4.44 1.17
C ARG A 120 7.71 -5.77 0.50
N GLU A 121 7.20 -6.85 1.08
CA GLU A 121 7.24 -8.17 0.47
C GLU A 121 6.15 -8.31 -0.59
N GLN A 122 6.49 -8.91 -1.74
CA GLN A 122 5.53 -9.23 -2.78
C GLN A 122 4.77 -10.50 -2.41
N LEU A 123 3.49 -10.55 -2.78
CA LEU A 123 2.70 -11.77 -2.59
C LEU A 123 3.34 -12.93 -3.36
N HIS A 124 3.58 -14.04 -2.66
CA HIS A 124 4.18 -15.22 -3.27
C HIS A 124 3.34 -15.69 -4.48
N PRO A 125 3.95 -16.10 -5.61
CA PRO A 125 3.17 -16.45 -6.80
C PRO A 125 2.15 -17.55 -6.55
N LEU A 126 2.46 -18.54 -5.70
CA LEU A 126 1.50 -19.58 -5.32
C LEU A 126 0.21 -19.03 -4.70
N ASP A 127 0.32 -17.99 -3.87
CA ASP A 127 -0.86 -17.36 -3.27
C ASP A 127 -1.67 -16.58 -4.30
N GLN A 128 -1.02 -16.04 -5.34
CA GLN A 128 -1.73 -15.48 -6.49
C GLN A 128 -2.54 -16.55 -7.23
N PHE A 129 -2.01 -17.78 -7.37
CA PHE A 129 -2.71 -18.88 -8.03
C PHE A 129 -3.99 -19.23 -7.26
N ARG A 130 -3.84 -19.40 -5.94
CA ARG A 130 -4.94 -19.73 -5.03
C ARG A 130 -5.99 -18.62 -5.00
N ALA A 131 -5.57 -17.36 -4.96
CA ALA A 131 -6.49 -16.23 -4.97
C ALA A 131 -7.30 -16.15 -6.27
N MET A 132 -6.66 -16.31 -7.43
CA MET A 132 -7.35 -16.32 -8.73
C MET A 132 -8.29 -17.53 -8.88
N GLN A 133 -7.87 -18.71 -8.40
CA GLN A 133 -8.73 -19.90 -8.39
C GLN A 133 -9.98 -19.66 -7.54
N ALA A 134 -9.83 -19.07 -6.35
CA ALA A 134 -10.96 -18.77 -5.47
C ALA A 134 -11.93 -17.73 -6.08
N MET A 135 -11.48 -16.85 -6.98
CA MET A 135 -12.36 -15.95 -7.74
C MET A 135 -13.10 -16.70 -8.86
N ALA A 136 -12.39 -17.54 -9.61
CA ALA A 136 -12.98 -18.37 -10.65
C ALA A 136 -14.05 -19.35 -10.09
N ASP A 137 -13.78 -19.96 -8.93
CA ASP A 137 -14.70 -20.86 -8.24
C ASP A 137 -15.98 -20.16 -7.77
N LYS A 138 -15.92 -18.84 -7.54
CA LYS A 138 -17.09 -17.99 -7.24
C LYS A 138 -17.89 -17.59 -8.48
N GLY A 139 -17.38 -17.91 -9.69
CA GLY A 139 -18.03 -17.62 -10.96
C GLY A 139 -17.51 -16.38 -11.68
N ASP A 140 -16.43 -15.73 -11.20
CA ASP A 140 -15.82 -14.62 -11.93
C ASP A 140 -15.15 -15.14 -13.21
N ASP A 141 -15.42 -14.49 -14.35
CA ASP A 141 -14.76 -14.84 -15.60
C ASP A 141 -13.32 -14.29 -15.67
N ILE A 142 -12.52 -14.86 -16.58
CA ILE A 142 -11.09 -14.53 -16.71
C ILE A 142 -10.84 -13.06 -17.03
N GLU A 143 -11.68 -12.44 -17.86
CA GLU A 143 -11.52 -11.04 -18.27
C GLU A 143 -11.83 -10.12 -17.08
N SER A 144 -12.89 -10.43 -16.33
CA SER A 144 -13.22 -9.75 -15.07
C SER A 144 -12.09 -9.86 -14.04
N ILE A 145 -11.56 -11.07 -13.79
CA ILE A 145 -10.43 -11.26 -12.85
C ILE A 145 -9.22 -10.45 -13.30
N ALA A 146 -8.90 -10.48 -14.59
CA ALA A 146 -7.76 -9.74 -15.14
C ALA A 146 -7.90 -8.23 -14.94
N ALA A 147 -9.07 -7.67 -15.27
CA ALA A 147 -9.37 -6.25 -15.08
C ALA A 147 -9.30 -5.86 -13.60
N ASN A 148 -9.85 -6.69 -12.71
CA ASN A 148 -9.93 -6.42 -11.27
C ASN A 148 -8.56 -6.42 -10.58
N LEU A 149 -7.64 -7.25 -11.07
CA LEU A 149 -6.28 -7.41 -10.56
C LEU A 149 -5.25 -6.62 -11.36
N MET A 150 -5.69 -5.77 -12.30
CA MET A 150 -4.82 -4.98 -13.19
C MET A 150 -3.73 -5.81 -13.86
N THR A 151 -4.13 -6.97 -14.37
CA THR A 151 -3.25 -7.90 -15.09
C THR A 151 -3.87 -8.28 -16.43
N THR A 152 -3.23 -9.21 -17.15
CA THR A 152 -3.75 -9.67 -18.44
C THR A 152 -4.54 -10.98 -18.30
N PRO A 153 -5.54 -11.23 -19.14
CA PRO A 153 -6.23 -12.52 -19.22
C PRO A 153 -5.27 -13.70 -19.45
N ALA A 154 -4.16 -13.47 -20.15
CA ALA A 154 -3.11 -14.46 -20.34
C ALA A 154 -2.43 -14.86 -19.02
N VAL A 155 -2.12 -13.87 -18.16
CA VAL A 155 -1.58 -14.13 -16.81
C VAL A 155 -2.60 -14.92 -16.00
N VAL A 156 -3.87 -14.51 -15.97
CA VAL A 156 -4.91 -15.24 -15.21
C VAL A 156 -5.01 -16.70 -15.68
N ARG A 157 -5.07 -16.95 -16.99
CA ARG A 157 -5.08 -18.32 -17.54
C ARG A 157 -3.87 -19.13 -17.14
N GLN A 158 -2.67 -18.52 -17.16
CA GLN A 158 -1.45 -19.20 -16.72
C GLN A 158 -1.51 -19.56 -15.23
N ARG A 159 -1.96 -18.63 -14.38
CA ARG A 159 -2.04 -18.80 -12.93
C ARG A 159 -3.07 -19.87 -12.54
N LEU A 160 -4.23 -19.91 -13.21
CA LEU A 160 -5.25 -20.95 -13.02
C LEU A 160 -4.74 -22.35 -13.42
N LYS A 161 -3.97 -22.45 -14.52
CA LYS A 161 -3.32 -23.72 -14.90
C LYS A 161 -2.36 -24.23 -13.82
N LEU A 162 -1.58 -23.32 -13.23
CA LEU A 162 -0.64 -23.64 -12.15
C LEU A 162 -1.36 -23.98 -10.83
N ALA A 163 -2.52 -23.37 -10.58
CA ALA A 163 -3.39 -23.72 -9.45
C ALA A 163 -3.90 -25.17 -9.51
N ALA A 164 -4.09 -25.71 -10.73
CA ALA A 164 -4.58 -27.08 -10.93
C ALA A 164 -3.49 -28.18 -10.84
N VAL A 165 -2.23 -27.81 -10.61
CA VAL A 165 -1.10 -28.74 -10.48
C VAL A 165 -1.13 -29.47 -9.12
N SER A 166 -0.42 -30.59 -9.01
CA SER A 166 -0.33 -31.40 -7.79
C SER A 166 0.00 -30.57 -6.53
N PRO A 167 -0.75 -30.76 -5.42
CA PRO A 167 -0.47 -30.09 -4.14
C PRO A 167 0.96 -30.30 -3.62
N LYS A 168 1.57 -31.47 -3.90
CA LYS A 168 2.97 -31.74 -3.52
C LYS A 168 3.96 -30.79 -4.21
N LEU A 169 3.66 -30.38 -5.45
CA LEU A 169 4.49 -29.40 -6.15
C LEU A 169 4.27 -27.99 -5.59
N HIS A 170 3.06 -27.68 -5.11
CA HIS A 170 2.80 -26.42 -4.39
C HIS A 170 3.58 -26.34 -3.08
N GLU A 171 3.67 -27.44 -2.32
CA GLU A 171 4.47 -27.50 -1.09
C GLU A 171 5.95 -27.23 -1.36
N ILE A 172 6.55 -27.96 -2.31
CA ILE A 172 7.96 -27.76 -2.68
C ILE A 172 8.19 -26.33 -3.19
N TYR A 173 7.25 -25.76 -3.94
CA TYR A 173 7.36 -24.39 -4.43
C TYR A 173 7.24 -23.35 -3.31
N ALA A 174 6.38 -23.58 -2.31
CA ALA A 174 6.24 -22.70 -1.14
C ALA A 174 7.48 -22.70 -0.23
N GLU A 175 8.25 -23.78 -0.25
CA GLU A 175 9.52 -23.92 0.48
C GLU A 175 10.74 -23.45 -0.32
N ASP A 176 10.53 -22.67 -1.40
CA ASP A 176 11.56 -22.20 -2.33
C ASP A 176 12.41 -23.35 -2.95
N GLY A 177 11.88 -24.58 -2.95
CA GLY A 177 12.52 -25.76 -3.52
C GLY A 177 12.45 -25.82 -5.05
N MET A 178 11.71 -24.91 -5.70
CA MET A 178 11.65 -24.71 -7.14
C MET A 178 11.32 -23.27 -7.52
N THR A 179 11.45 -22.92 -8.80
CA THR A 179 11.11 -21.60 -9.35
C THR A 179 10.04 -21.70 -10.44
N LEU A 180 9.42 -20.57 -10.79
CA LEU A 180 8.32 -20.47 -11.75
C LEU A 180 8.77 -20.62 -13.21
#